data_AF-A0A7T9I286-F1
#
_entry.id   AF-A0A7T9I286-F1
#
_cell.length_a   1.000
_cell.length_b   1.000
_cell.length_c   1.000
_cell.angle_alpha   90.00
_cell.angle_beta   90.00
_cell.angle_gamma   90.00
#
_symmetry.space_group_name_H-M   'P 1'
#
loop_
_entity.id
_entity.type
_entity.pdbx_description
1 polymer ?
#
loop_
_entity_poly.entity_id
_entity_poly.type
_entity_poly.pdbx_seq_one_letter_code
_entity_poly.pdbx_strand_id
1 'polypeptide(L)'
;MRFMHILGIAVVLVLVVIVGQGSLIGSITDPLRVLANSAQQFDFITRIIVFIFALAVAIVAGMAWDRTHNQKIAFVALAFGLMAFKWLLKVMDLFVSSGQFFPDHAENVIELVSLALIAYALFGMRLREGKEK
;
A
#
# COMPACT_ATOMS: atom_id res chain seq x y z
N MET A 1 -2.42 22.84 13.44
CA MET A 1 -2.51 22.13 14.73
C MET A 1 -3.18 20.75 14.68
N ARG A 2 -4.31 20.55 13.96
CA ARG A 2 -5.00 19.24 13.90
C ARG A 2 -4.17 18.06 13.36
N PHE A 3 -3.23 18.31 12.45
CA PHE A 3 -2.39 17.27 11.84
C PHE A 3 -1.40 16.63 12.84
N MET A 4 -0.86 17.40 13.79
CA MET A 4 0.06 16.89 14.80
C MET A 4 -0.63 15.97 15.82
N HIS A 5 -1.91 16.19 16.09
CA HIS A 5 -2.68 15.33 17.00
C HIS A 5 -2.98 13.97 16.36
N ILE A 6 -3.29 13.96 15.05
CA ILE A 6 -3.53 12.71 14.31
C ILE A 6 -2.26 11.87 14.24
N LEU A 7 -1.11 12.51 13.98
CA LEU A 7 0.19 11.84 13.96
C LEU A 7 0.57 11.29 15.35
N GLY A 8 0.31 12.05 16.42
CA GLY A 8 0.53 11.59 17.80
C GLY A 8 -0.31 10.37 18.17
N ILE A 9 -1.59 10.36 17.79
CA ILE A 9 -2.49 9.21 18.03
C ILE A 9 -2.03 7.97 17.26
N ALA A 10 -1.59 8.14 16.01
CA ALA A 10 -1.07 7.04 15.20
C ALA A 10 0.20 6.42 15.80
N VAL A 11 1.13 7.25 16.28
CA VAL A 11 2.38 6.79 16.93
C VAL A 11 2.09 6.05 18.25
N VAL A 12 1.15 6.54 19.04
CA VAL A 12 0.74 5.87 20.30
C VAL A 12 0.06 4.52 20.01
N LEU A 13 -0.78 4.44 18.97
CA LEU A 13 -1.39 3.18 18.54
C LEU A 13 -0.34 2.17 18.09
N VAL A 14 0.65 2.59 17.30
CA VAL A 14 1.76 1.73 16.86
C VAL A 14 2.58 1.25 18.06
N LEU A 15 2.88 2.13 19.03
CA LEU A 15 3.59 1.75 20.26
C LEU A 15 2.81 0.76 21.13
N VAL A 16 1.49 0.95 21.27
CA VAL A 16 0.64 0.01 22.03
C VAL A 16 0.57 -1.35 21.36
N VAL A 17 0.53 -1.40 20.02
CA VAL A 17 0.57 -2.66 19.26
C VAL A 17 1.92 -3.37 19.43
N ILE A 18 3.04 -2.63 19.45
CA ILE A 18 4.39 -3.19 19.62
C ILE A 18 4.61 -3.68 21.06
N VAL A 19 4.17 -2.91 22.07
CA VAL A 19 4.38 -3.24 23.50
C VAL A 19 3.39 -4.31 24.00
N GLY A 20 2.19 -4.41 23.42
CA GLY A 20 1.18 -5.40 23.77
C GLY A 20 1.48 -6.84 23.33
N GLN A 21 2.59 -7.07 22.61
CA GLN A 21 2.88 -8.38 21.99
C GLN A 21 3.44 -9.45 22.95
N GLY A 22 3.70 -9.13 24.21
CA GLY A 22 4.44 -10.01 25.11
C GLY A 22 3.68 -11.18 25.75
N SER A 23 2.34 -11.16 25.86
CA SER A 23 1.65 -12.14 26.73
C SER A 23 0.22 -12.55 26.36
N LEU A 24 -0.44 -11.90 25.39
CA LEU A 24 -1.81 -12.26 24.94
C LEU A 24 -1.86 -12.89 23.54
N ILE A 25 -0.73 -12.96 22.83
CA ILE A 25 -0.67 -13.31 21.41
C ILE A 25 -0.90 -14.81 21.15
N GLY A 26 -0.48 -15.70 22.06
CA GLY A 26 -0.52 -17.15 21.84
C GLY A 26 -1.92 -17.73 21.58
N SER A 27 -2.99 -17.08 22.04
CA SER A 27 -4.38 -17.55 21.87
C SER A 27 -5.10 -16.94 20.66
N ILE A 28 -4.68 -15.76 20.18
CA ILE A 28 -5.38 -15.01 19.12
C ILE A 28 -4.70 -15.25 17.76
N THR A 29 -3.40 -15.60 17.76
CA THR A 29 -2.68 -15.88 16.52
C THR A 29 -2.97 -17.25 15.94
N ASP A 30 -3.49 -18.22 16.70
CA ASP A 30 -3.70 -19.56 16.17
C ASP A 30 -4.72 -19.59 15.01
N PRO A 31 -5.88 -18.92 15.09
CA PRO A 31 -6.78 -18.77 13.93
C PRO A 31 -6.16 -18.00 12.77
N LEU A 32 -5.40 -16.93 13.06
CA LEU A 32 -4.70 -16.14 12.04
C LEU A 32 -3.59 -16.95 11.36
N ARG A 33 -2.95 -17.88 12.08
CA ARG A 33 -1.91 -18.78 11.58
C ARG A 33 -2.49 -19.85 10.67
N VAL A 34 -3.65 -20.41 11.00
CA VAL A 34 -4.39 -21.30 10.10
C VAL A 34 -4.74 -20.56 8.80
N LEU A 35 -5.26 -19.34 8.91
CA LEU A 35 -5.59 -18.52 7.73
C LEU A 35 -4.35 -18.16 6.90
N ALA A 36 -3.23 -17.82 7.54
CA ALA A 36 -1.97 -17.53 6.87
C ALA A 36 -1.40 -18.76 6.14
N ASN A 37 -1.47 -19.94 6.76
CA ASN A 37 -1.04 -21.19 6.15
C ASN A 37 -1.94 -21.58 4.96
N SER A 38 -3.26 -21.34 5.05
CA SER A 38 -4.17 -21.49 3.91
C SER A 38 -3.86 -20.47 2.80
N ALA A 39 -3.55 -19.23 3.16
CA ALA A 39 -3.19 -18.18 2.20
C ALA A 39 -1.88 -18.48 1.47
N GLN A 40 -0.92 -19.17 2.10
CA GLN A 40 0.32 -19.61 1.44
C GLN A 40 0.06 -20.50 0.21
N GLN A 41 -0.98 -21.33 0.25
CA GLN A 41 -1.33 -22.20 -0.89
C GLN A 41 -1.80 -21.40 -2.12
N PHE A 42 -2.32 -20.20 -1.89
CA PHE A 42 -2.82 -19.31 -2.92
C PHE A 42 -1.89 -18.13 -3.20
N ASP A 43 -0.73 -18.03 -2.54
CA ASP A 43 0.16 -16.85 -2.60
C ASP A 43 0.51 -16.46 -4.04
N PHE A 44 0.80 -17.44 -4.89
CA PHE A 44 1.04 -17.24 -6.32
C PHE A 44 -0.16 -16.60 -7.04
N ILE A 45 -1.36 -17.16 -6.84
CA ILE A 45 -2.59 -16.69 -7.49
C ILE A 45 -2.95 -15.30 -6.97
N THR A 46 -2.84 -15.08 -5.67
CA THR A 46 -3.09 -13.80 -5.02
C THR A 46 -2.15 -12.72 -5.56
N ARG A 47 -0.84 -12.99 -5.69
CA ARG A 47 0.14 -12.06 -6.29
C ARG A 47 -0.28 -11.61 -7.69
N ILE A 48 -0.69 -12.55 -8.54
CA ILE A 48 -1.13 -12.25 -9.91
C ILE A 48 -2.40 -11.41 -9.92
N ILE A 49 -3.40 -11.77 -9.10
CA ILE A 49 -4.66 -11.02 -9.01
C ILE A 49 -4.40 -9.59 -8.55
N VAL A 50 -3.58 -9.40 -7.51
CA VAL A 50 -3.27 -8.06 -6.99
C VAL A 50 -2.49 -7.25 -8.01
N PHE A 51 -1.55 -7.86 -8.75
CA PHE A 51 -0.86 -7.23 -9.86
C PHE A 51 -1.83 -6.74 -10.93
N ILE A 52 -2.70 -7.61 -11.45
CA ILE A 52 -3.67 -7.29 -12.51
C ILE A 52 -4.61 -6.17 -12.03
N PHE A 53 -5.09 -6.27 -10.79
CA PHE A 53 -5.98 -5.27 -10.22
C PHE A 53 -5.30 -3.90 -10.10
N ALA A 54 -4.09 -3.85 -9.53
CA ALA A 54 -3.34 -2.62 -9.40
C ALA A 54 -3.03 -1.99 -10.76
N LEU A 55 -2.67 -2.82 -11.75
CA LEU A 55 -2.41 -2.39 -13.12
C LEU A 55 -3.68 -1.83 -13.78
N ALA A 56 -4.81 -2.50 -13.64
CA ALA A 56 -6.09 -2.04 -14.20
C ALA A 56 -6.49 -0.67 -13.63
N VAL A 57 -6.38 -0.49 -12.30
CA VAL A 57 -6.65 0.80 -11.65
C VAL A 57 -5.68 1.87 -12.14
N ALA A 58 -4.38 1.56 -12.25
CA ALA A 58 -3.38 2.50 -12.75
C ALA A 58 -3.69 2.97 -14.20
N ILE A 59 -4.07 2.04 -15.08
CA ILE A 59 -4.45 2.33 -16.47
C ILE A 59 -5.69 3.22 -16.51
N VAL A 60 -6.76 2.84 -15.80
CA VAL A 60 -8.01 3.62 -15.80
C VAL A 60 -7.79 5.02 -15.22
N ALA A 61 -7.03 5.14 -14.14
CA ALA A 61 -6.67 6.43 -13.56
C ALA A 61 -5.79 7.24 -14.53
N GLY A 62 -4.82 6.63 -15.20
CA GLY A 62 -4.00 7.29 -16.23
C GLY A 62 -4.84 7.84 -17.38
N MET A 63 -5.76 7.05 -17.91
CA MET A 63 -6.71 7.48 -18.96
C MET A 63 -7.63 8.61 -18.47
N ALA A 64 -8.09 8.56 -17.22
CA ALA A 64 -8.92 9.61 -16.65
C ALA A 64 -8.11 10.90 -16.42
N TRP A 65 -6.83 10.80 -16.06
CA TRP A 65 -5.95 11.94 -15.93
C TRP A 65 -5.69 12.62 -17.28
N ASP A 66 -5.43 11.86 -18.34
CA ASP A 66 -5.25 12.39 -19.71
C ASP A 66 -6.45 13.26 -20.15
N ARG A 67 -7.67 12.85 -19.79
CA ARG A 67 -8.89 13.60 -20.13
C ARG A 67 -9.13 14.83 -19.25
N THR A 68 -8.82 14.75 -17.96
CA THR A 68 -9.24 15.77 -16.98
C THR A 68 -8.11 16.69 -16.52
N HIS A 69 -6.86 16.29 -16.73
CA HIS A 69 -5.64 16.90 -16.20
C HIS A 69 -5.68 17.14 -14.67
N ASN A 70 -6.56 16.42 -13.95
CA ASN A 70 -6.72 16.58 -12.52
C ASN A 70 -5.55 15.93 -11.78
N GLN A 71 -4.78 16.75 -11.05
CA GLN A 71 -3.65 16.28 -10.25
C GLN A 71 -4.04 15.16 -9.28
N LYS A 72 -5.25 15.17 -8.70
CA LYS A 72 -5.77 14.10 -7.81
C LYS A 72 -5.69 12.73 -8.49
N ILE A 73 -6.08 12.67 -9.75
CA ILE A 73 -6.11 11.43 -10.51
C ILE A 73 -4.70 10.99 -10.90
N ALA A 74 -3.80 11.93 -11.21
CA ALA A 74 -2.40 11.63 -11.50
C ALA A 74 -1.70 10.94 -10.30
N PHE A 75 -1.93 11.41 -9.08
CA PHE A 75 -1.36 10.78 -7.87
C PHE A 75 -1.93 9.38 -7.62
N VAL A 76 -3.22 9.16 -7.89
CA VAL A 76 -3.83 7.82 -7.83
C VAL A 76 -3.20 6.91 -8.87
N ALA A 77 -3.07 7.36 -10.12
CA ALA A 77 -2.44 6.60 -11.19
C ALA A 77 -1.00 6.22 -10.84
N LEU A 78 -0.22 7.17 -10.30
CA LEU A 78 1.16 6.92 -9.88
C LEU A 78 1.23 5.93 -8.70
N ALA A 79 0.37 6.08 -7.69
CA ALA A 79 0.35 5.19 -6.52
C ALA A 79 0.06 3.74 -6.91
N PHE A 80 -0.96 3.53 -7.74
CA PHE A 80 -1.32 2.21 -8.25
C PHE A 80 -0.32 1.68 -9.28
N GLY A 81 0.33 2.56 -10.06
CA GLY A 81 1.42 2.19 -10.95
C GLY A 81 2.63 1.66 -10.19
N LEU A 82 3.01 2.31 -9.08
CA LEU A 82 4.05 1.83 -8.17
C LEU A 82 3.67 0.49 -7.51
N MET A 83 2.41 0.33 -7.10
CA MET A 83 1.92 -0.96 -6.58
C MET A 83 1.99 -2.05 -7.65
N ALA A 84 1.53 -1.77 -8.87
CA ALA A 84 1.60 -2.73 -9.98
C ALA A 84 3.06 -3.11 -10.28
N PHE A 85 3.97 -2.14 -10.31
CA PHE A 85 5.40 -2.40 -10.49
C PHE A 85 5.97 -3.27 -9.36
N LYS A 86 5.63 -2.98 -8.10
CA LYS A 86 6.01 -3.80 -6.94
C LYS A 86 5.57 -5.25 -7.12
N TRP A 87 4.30 -5.47 -7.44
CA TRP A 87 3.75 -6.82 -7.60
C TRP A 87 4.30 -7.53 -8.84
N LEU A 88 4.62 -6.80 -9.91
CA LEU A 88 5.35 -7.35 -11.05
C LEU A 88 6.72 -7.89 -10.61
N LEU A 89 7.47 -7.13 -9.83
CA LEU A 89 8.76 -7.59 -9.28
C LEU A 89 8.58 -8.84 -8.41
N LYS A 90 7.52 -8.92 -7.59
CA LYS A 90 7.20 -10.14 -6.82
C LYS A 90 6.86 -11.34 -7.68
N VAL A 91 6.12 -11.12 -8.77
CA VAL A 91 5.78 -12.19 -9.72
C VAL A 91 7.05 -12.64 -10.45
N MET A 92 7.90 -11.70 -10.88
CA MET A 92 9.17 -12.02 -11.52
C MET A 92 10.14 -12.75 -10.60
N ASP A 93 10.21 -12.37 -9.32
CA ASP A 93 11.09 -13.01 -8.35
C ASP A 93 10.81 -14.52 -8.26
N LEU A 94 9.54 -14.94 -8.35
CA LEU A 94 9.16 -16.36 -8.39
C LEU A 94 9.76 -17.16 -9.56
N PHE A 95 10.10 -16.49 -10.66
CA PHE A 95 10.65 -17.13 -11.86
C PHE A 95 12.15 -16.92 -12.03
N VAL A 96 12.71 -15.83 -11.48
CA VAL A 96 14.08 -15.38 -11.76
C VAL A 96 15.03 -15.69 -10.59
N SER A 97 14.57 -15.71 -9.34
CA SER A 97 15.46 -15.92 -8.19
C SER A 97 14.83 -16.79 -7.10
N SER A 98 15.68 -17.42 -6.28
CA SER A 98 15.26 -18.18 -5.10
C SER A 98 14.82 -17.26 -3.92
N GLY A 99 14.14 -16.15 -4.20
CA GLY A 99 13.60 -15.22 -3.20
C GLY A 99 14.55 -14.12 -2.70
N GLN A 100 15.60 -13.76 -3.45
CA GLN A 100 16.56 -12.70 -3.06
C GLN A 100 16.51 -11.45 -3.95
N PHE A 101 15.70 -11.43 -5.01
CA PHE A 101 15.73 -10.36 -5.99
C PHE A 101 15.12 -9.06 -5.47
N PHE A 102 14.05 -9.15 -4.67
CA PHE A 102 13.31 -7.99 -4.20
C PHE A 102 13.08 -8.05 -2.68
N PRO A 103 13.95 -7.41 -1.88
CA PRO A 103 13.92 -7.58 -0.44
C PRO A 103 12.78 -6.81 0.23
N ASP A 104 12.27 -7.35 1.34
CA ASP A 104 11.12 -6.81 2.09
C ASP A 104 11.25 -5.33 2.48
N HIS A 105 12.46 -4.82 2.71
CA HIS A 105 12.63 -3.40 3.03
C HIS A 105 12.36 -2.48 1.83
N ALA A 106 12.70 -2.92 0.60
CA ALA A 106 12.37 -2.18 -0.61
C ALA A 106 10.85 -2.16 -0.84
N GLU A 107 10.17 -3.26 -0.51
CA GLU A 107 8.72 -3.35 -0.55
C GLU A 107 8.02 -2.30 0.33
N ASN A 108 8.46 -2.19 1.57
CA ASN A 108 7.88 -1.28 2.56
C ASN A 108 8.06 0.18 2.12
N VAL A 109 9.19 0.51 1.50
CA VAL A 109 9.42 1.85 0.95
C VAL A 109 8.43 2.16 -0.18
N ILE A 110 8.21 1.24 -1.12
CA ILE A 110 7.23 1.44 -2.19
C ILE A 110 5.82 1.59 -1.62
N GLU A 111 5.43 0.76 -0.65
CA GLU A 111 4.13 0.85 -0.01
C GLU A 111 3.93 2.19 0.70
N LEU A 112 4.95 2.66 1.44
CA LEU A 112 4.90 3.94 2.13
C LEU A 112 4.75 5.10 1.15
N VAL A 113 5.48 5.07 0.03
CA VAL A 113 5.36 6.08 -1.04
C VAL A 113 3.97 6.02 -1.68
N SER A 114 3.47 4.84 -2.05
CA SER A 114 2.12 4.69 -2.59
C SER A 114 1.04 5.21 -1.64
N LEU A 115 1.14 4.91 -0.35
CA LEU A 115 0.22 5.42 0.68
C LEU A 115 0.32 6.94 0.82
N ALA A 116 1.51 7.51 0.79
CA ALA A 116 1.70 8.96 0.83
C ALA A 116 1.08 9.65 -0.39
N LEU A 117 1.22 9.07 -1.59
CA LEU A 117 0.60 9.57 -2.82
C LEU A 117 -0.93 9.52 -2.74
N ILE A 118 -1.51 8.43 -2.24
CA ILE A 118 -2.96 8.30 -2.03
C ILE A 118 -3.45 9.31 -0.99
N ALA A 119 -2.76 9.44 0.14
CA ALA A 119 -3.10 10.40 1.18
C ALA A 119 -3.05 11.84 0.63
N TYR A 120 -2.04 12.16 -0.18
CA TYR A 120 -1.96 13.47 -0.84
C TYR A 120 -3.08 13.69 -1.85
N ALA A 121 -3.44 12.66 -2.64
CA ALA A 121 -4.56 12.71 -3.57
C ALA A 121 -5.88 13.02 -2.87
N LEU A 122 -6.12 12.39 -1.71
CA LEU A 122 -7.35 12.51 -0.93
C LEU A 122 -7.42 13.81 -0.12
N PHE A 123 -6.33 14.21 0.52
CA PHE A 123 -6.34 15.29 1.52
C PHE A 123 -5.53 16.53 1.13
N GLY A 124 -4.45 16.37 0.37
CA GLY A 124 -3.50 17.45 0.08
C GLY A 124 -4.07 18.55 -0.81
N MET A 125 -4.88 18.19 -1.80
CA MET A 125 -5.36 19.17 -2.80
C MET A 125 -6.55 20.02 -2.35
N ARG A 126 -7.21 19.69 -1.23
CA ARG A 126 -8.29 20.52 -0.68
C ARG A 126 -7.80 21.89 -0.17
N LEU A 127 -6.51 22.01 0.14
CA LEU A 127 -5.90 23.25 0.66
C LEU A 127 -5.57 24.28 -0.43
N ARG A 128 -5.59 23.89 -1.71
CA ARG A 128 -5.28 24.80 -2.83
C ARG A 128 -6.50 25.57 -3.33
N GLU A 129 -7.67 24.95 -3.29
CA GLU A 129 -8.95 25.53 -3.75
C GLU A 129 -9.44 26.72 -2.87
N GLY A 130 -8.87 26.90 -1.67
CA GLY A 130 -9.22 28.00 -0.76
C GLY A 130 -8.31 29.24 -0.83
N LYS A 131 -7.26 29.24 -1.65
CA LYS A 131 -6.33 30.38 -1.79
C LYS A 131 -6.54 31.23 -3.05
N GLU A 132 -7.45 30.82 -3.93
CA GLU A 132 -7.80 31.57 -5.16
C GLU A 132 -9.15 32.32 -5.04
N LYS A 133 -9.63 32.54 -3.82
CA LYS A 133 -10.75 33.45 -3.52
C LYS A 133 -10.28 34.55 -2.60
#